data_AF-G0QTR2-F1
#
_entry.id   AF-G0QTR2-F1
#
_cell.length_a   1.000
_cell.length_b   1.000
_cell.length_c   1.000
_cell.angle_alpha   90.00
_cell.angle_beta   90.00
_cell.angle_gamma   90.00
#
_symmetry.space_group_name_H-M   'P 1'
#
loop_
_entity.id
_entity.type
_entity.pdbx_description
1 polymer ?
#
loop_
_entity_poly.entity_id
_entity_poly.type
_entity_poly.pdbx_seq_one_letter_code
_entity_poly.pdbx_strand_id
1 'polypeptide(L)'
;MTLQQDNNKAFCIGVCGGSSAGKSIISNLISQSLKEFKLVVASLKQTDFYKNPPKNNKNDVLKEYNFDQPDAVDWKHMKESLETLIQRKDIHIPQYDINQQERKSETQLMKKADVIVVE
;
A
#
# COMPACT_ATOMS: atom_id res chain seq x y z
N MET A 1 -11.79 -32.38 2.15
CA MET A 1 -12.07 -30.93 2.11
C MET A 1 -11.16 -30.32 1.07
N THR A 2 -11.57 -30.38 -0.19
CA THR A 2 -10.80 -29.86 -1.32
C THR A 2 -10.90 -28.34 -1.27
N LEU A 3 -9.79 -27.64 -1.06
CA LEU A 3 -9.73 -26.19 -1.23
C LEU A 3 -10.07 -25.89 -2.69
N GLN A 4 -11.31 -25.49 -2.97
CA GLN A 4 -11.62 -24.86 -4.24
C GLN A 4 -10.82 -23.56 -4.30
N GLN A 5 -9.80 -23.51 -5.15
CA GLN A 5 -9.19 -22.24 -5.52
C GLN A 5 -10.26 -21.43 -6.25
N ASP A 6 -10.74 -20.37 -5.58
CA ASP A 6 -11.50 -19.31 -6.22
C ASP A 6 -10.60 -18.66 -7.27
N ASN A 7 -10.66 -19.13 -8.52
CA ASN A 7 -9.89 -18.59 -9.66
C ASN A 7 -10.26 -17.13 -10.01
N ASN A 8 -11.17 -16.51 -9.25
CA ASN A 8 -11.62 -15.14 -9.46
C ASN A 8 -10.99 -14.12 -8.49
N LYS A 9 -10.08 -14.55 -7.61
CA LYS A 9 -9.36 -13.65 -6.70
C LYS A 9 -7.95 -13.33 -7.23
N ALA A 10 -7.48 -12.12 -6.96
CA ALA A 10 -6.08 -11.77 -7.20
C ALA A 10 -5.16 -12.49 -6.19
N PHE A 11 -3.96 -12.85 -6.62
CA PHE A 11 -2.93 -13.40 -5.74
C PHE A 11 -2.20 -12.25 -5.02
N CYS A 12 -1.93 -12.39 -3.72
CA CYS A 12 -1.28 -11.33 -2.94
C CYS A 12 0.11 -11.77 -2.48
N ILE A 13 1.10 -10.89 -2.68
CA ILE A 13 2.49 -11.06 -2.22
C ILE A 13 2.79 -9.92 -1.26
N GLY A 14 3.04 -10.24 0.01
CA GLY A 14 3.50 -9.27 1.01
C GLY A 14 5.02 -9.22 1.08
N VAL A 15 5.60 -8.02 1.00
CA VAL A 15 7.04 -7.78 1.13
C VAL A 15 7.28 -6.96 2.39
N CYS A 16 7.70 -7.61 3.47
CA CYS A 16 7.87 -6.98 4.79
C CYS A 16 9.35 -6.87 5.19
N GLY A 17 9.66 -5.96 6.11
CA GLY A 17 11.03 -5.74 6.60
C GLY A 17 11.26 -4.31 7.09
N GLY A 18 12.40 -4.07 7.74
CA GLY A 18 12.77 -2.75 8.26
C GLY A 18 12.93 -1.67 7.19
N SER A 19 12.95 -0.40 7.61
CA SER A 19 13.27 0.71 6.72
C SER A 19 14.64 0.49 6.06
N SER A 20 14.77 0.87 4.78
CA SER A 20 16.00 0.71 3.98
C SER A 20 16.51 -0.73 3.78
N ALA A 21 15.73 -1.76 4.11
CA ALA A 21 16.10 -3.17 3.87
C ALA A 21 16.05 -3.61 2.39
N GLY A 22 15.74 -2.69 1.45
CA GLY A 22 15.66 -3.00 0.01
C GLY A 22 14.31 -3.54 -0.46
N LYS A 23 13.24 -3.44 0.35
CA LYS A 23 11.88 -3.91 0.00
C LYS A 23 11.42 -3.38 -1.35
N SER A 24 11.53 -2.08 -1.60
CA SER A 24 11.08 -1.46 -2.85
C SER A 24 11.82 -1.97 -4.07
N ILE A 25 13.08 -2.38 -3.90
CA ILE A 25 13.86 -3.01 -4.97
C ILE A 25 13.28 -4.39 -5.26
N ILE A 26 13.07 -5.21 -4.23
CA ILE A 26 12.51 -6.55 -4.37
C ILE A 26 11.08 -6.52 -4.94
N SER A 27 10.20 -5.66 -4.41
CA SER A 27 8.83 -5.47 -4.91
C SER A 27 8.81 -5.08 -6.38
N ASN A 28 9.73 -4.21 -6.81
CA ASN A 28 9.84 -3.81 -8.21
C ASN A 28 10.35 -4.97 -9.09
N LEU A 29 11.37 -5.71 -8.65
CA LEU A 29 11.88 -6.88 -9.38
C LEU A 29 10.81 -7.97 -9.54
N ILE A 30 10.07 -8.28 -8.47
CA ILE A 30 8.94 -9.21 -8.51
C ILE A 30 7.89 -8.71 -9.52
N SER A 31 7.52 -7.43 -9.43
CA SER A 31 6.52 -6.85 -10.33
C SER A 31 6.95 -6.88 -11.79
N GLN A 32 8.24 -6.64 -12.08
CA GLN A 32 8.79 -6.72 -13.43
C GLN A 32 8.77 -8.16 -13.96
N SER A 33 9.26 -9.12 -13.17
CA SER A 33 9.25 -10.54 -13.57
C SER A 33 7.83 -11.05 -13.85
N LEU A 34 6.86 -10.71 -13.01
CA LEU A 34 5.46 -11.11 -13.22
C LEU A 34 4.84 -10.52 -14.49
N LYS A 35 5.23 -9.29 -14.87
CA LYS A 35 4.78 -8.65 -16.12
C LYS A 35 5.32 -9.38 -17.36
N GLU A 36 6.49 -10.01 -17.29
CA GLU A 36 7.01 -10.84 -18.39
C GLU A 36 6.10 -12.05 -18.68
N PHE A 37 5.41 -12.56 -17.65
CA PHE A 37 4.37 -13.58 -17.79
C PHE A 37 3.00 -13.03 -18.21
N LYS A 38 2.93 -11.76 -18.63
CA LYS A 38 1.69 -11.05 -19.02
C LYS A 38 0.65 -10.93 -17.91
N LEU A 39 1.05 -11.03 -16.65
CA LEU A 39 0.18 -10.79 -15.50
C LEU A 39 0.01 -9.29 -15.27
N VAL A 40 -1.21 -8.86 -14.98
CA VAL A 40 -1.48 -7.49 -14.52
C VAL A 40 -1.08 -7.41 -13.05
N VAL A 41 -0.16 -6.50 -12.71
CA VAL A 41 0.36 -6.34 -11.34
C VAL A 41 -0.03 -4.98 -10.79
N ALA A 42 -0.60 -4.97 -9.59
CA ALA A 42 -0.83 -3.77 -8.77
C ALA A 42 0.20 -3.71 -7.63
N SER A 43 0.80 -2.54 -7.42
CA SER A 43 1.74 -2.31 -6.30
C SER A 43 1.07 -1.41 -5.27
N LEU A 44 0.73 -1.97 -4.11
CA LEU A 44 0.08 -1.28 -3.01
C LEU A 44 1.11 -0.96 -1.93
N LYS A 45 1.32 0.33 -1.62
CA LYS A 45 2.30 0.75 -0.63
C LYS A 45 1.62 1.17 0.67
N GLN A 46 2.08 0.65 1.81
CA GLN A 46 1.64 1.04 3.14
C GLN A 46 1.83 2.54 3.38
N THR A 47 2.89 3.13 2.80
CA THR A 47 3.20 4.56 2.94
C THR A 47 2.11 5.47 2.38
N ASP A 48 1.37 5.02 1.36
CA ASP A 48 0.24 5.79 0.80
C ASP A 48 -0.92 5.92 1.80
N PHE A 49 -0.95 5.04 2.81
CA PHE A 49 -1.96 4.99 3.85
C PHE A 49 -1.56 5.71 5.14
N TYR A 50 -0.45 6.46 5.17
CA TYR A 50 -0.15 7.29 6.34
C TYR A 50 -1.26 8.32 6.59
N LYS A 51 -1.54 8.52 7.88
CA LYS A 51 -2.42 9.58 8.38
C LYS A 51 -1.65 10.89 8.45
N ASN A 52 -2.37 12.00 8.34
CA ASN A 52 -1.77 13.30 8.62
C ASN A 52 -1.34 13.37 10.09
N PRO A 53 -0.13 13.87 10.38
CA PRO A 53 0.27 14.14 11.75
C PRO A 53 -0.72 15.13 12.38
N PRO A 54 -1.03 15.00 13.69
CA PRO A 54 -1.89 15.94 14.37
C PRO A 54 -1.28 17.34 14.28
N LYS A 55 -2.07 18.31 13.79
CA LYS A 55 -1.68 19.73 13.77
C LYS A 55 -1.72 20.24 15.21
N ASN A 56 -0.61 20.17 15.93
CA ASN A 56 -0.51 20.77 17.26
C ASN A 56 -0.65 22.29 17.12
N ASN A 57 -1.79 22.81 17.58
CA ASN A 57 -2.00 24.23 17.73
C ASN A 57 -1.11 24.72 18.88
N LYS A 58 -0.05 25.45 18.53
CA LYS A 58 0.78 26.31 19.39
C LYS A 58 1.89 25.60 20.19
N ASN A 59 3.12 26.03 19.90
CA ASN A 59 4.26 26.17 20.82
C ASN A 59 5.04 24.94 21.33
N ASP A 60 4.70 23.71 20.97
CA ASP A 60 5.62 22.60 21.23
C ASP A 60 6.47 22.30 19.99
N VAL A 61 7.79 22.37 20.18
CA VAL A 61 8.82 21.83 19.28
C VAL A 61 8.26 20.58 18.61
N LEU A 62 8.20 20.58 17.27
CA LEU A 62 7.80 19.45 16.44
C LEU A 62 8.47 18.18 17.00
N LYS A 63 7.77 17.44 17.88
CA LYS A 63 8.14 16.07 18.16
C LYS A 63 7.98 15.39 16.82
N GLU A 64 9.10 15.00 16.21
CA GLU A 64 9.13 14.26 14.97
C GLU A 64 8.05 13.18 15.05
N TYR A 65 7.04 13.29 14.20
CA TYR A 65 5.93 12.35 14.24
C TYR A 65 6.49 10.97 13.87
N ASN A 66 6.34 10.02 14.79
CA ASN A 66 6.91 8.70 14.60
C ASN A 66 6.02 7.86 13.68
N PHE A 67 6.41 7.79 12.39
CA PHE A 67 5.72 7.01 11.37
C PHE A 67 5.92 5.49 11.51
N ASP A 68 6.84 5.03 12.35
CA ASP A 68 7.05 3.59 12.63
C ASP A 68 6.04 3.03 13.65
N GLN A 69 5.21 3.89 14.26
CA GLN A 69 4.12 3.42 15.10
C GLN A 69 2.99 2.85 14.25
N PRO A 70 2.42 1.68 14.63
CA PRO A 70 1.29 1.11 13.89
C PRO A 70 0.15 2.12 13.68
N ASP A 71 -0.15 2.96 14.66
CA ASP A 71 -1.27 3.91 14.58
C ASP A 71 -1.09 5.04 13.56
N ALA A 72 0.13 5.24 13.02
CA ALA A 72 0.40 6.20 11.95
C ALA A 72 -0.25 5.79 10.61
N VAL A 73 -0.59 4.52 10.45
CA VAL A 73 -1.19 3.98 9.23
C VAL A 73 -2.72 3.90 9.38
N ASP A 74 -3.42 4.26 8.31
CA ASP A 74 -4.85 4.05 8.13
C ASP A 74 -5.14 2.59 7.73
N TRP A 75 -4.93 1.67 8.68
CA TRP A 75 -5.09 0.22 8.46
C TRP A 75 -6.49 -0.17 7.98
N LYS A 76 -7.51 0.59 8.38
CA LYS A 76 -8.88 0.34 7.94
C LYS A 76 -8.99 0.57 6.44
N HIS A 77 -8.55 1.74 5.96
CA HIS A 77 -8.57 2.04 4.54
C HIS A 77 -7.66 1.09 3.75
N MET A 78 -6.46 0.79 4.25
CA MET A 78 -5.54 -0.15 3.60
C MET A 78 -6.15 -1.55 3.46
N LYS A 79 -6.83 -2.06 4.50
CA LYS A 79 -7.54 -3.34 4.47
C LYS A 79 -8.66 -3.32 3.44
N GLU A 80 -9.51 -2.29 3.45
CA GLU A 80 -10.61 -2.14 2.50
C GLU A 80 -10.10 -2.07 1.04
N SER A 81 -8.97 -1.38 0.82
CA SER A 81 -8.32 -1.34 -0.48
C SER A 81 -7.80 -2.70 -0.91
N LEU A 82 -7.11 -3.42 -0.02
CA LEU A 82 -6.59 -4.74 -0.31
C LEU A 82 -7.71 -5.75 -0.59
N GLU A 83 -8.79 -5.76 0.20
CA GLU A 83 -9.95 -6.62 -0.02
C GLU A 83 -10.63 -6.34 -1.37
N THR A 84 -10.73 -5.07 -1.76
CA THR A 84 -11.30 -4.65 -3.04
C THR A 84 -10.44 -5.14 -4.22
N LEU A 85 -9.12 -4.97 -4.12
CA LEU A 85 -8.18 -5.45 -5.13
C LEU A 85 -8.15 -6.97 -5.23
N ILE A 86 -8.23 -7.69 -4.10
CA ILE A 86 -8.33 -9.16 -4.06
C ILE A 86 -9.58 -9.64 -4.81
N GLN A 87 -10.68 -8.88 -4.73
CA GLN A 87 -11.90 -9.13 -5.51
C GLN A 87 -11.80 -8.67 -6.98
N ARG A 88 -10.62 -8.27 -7.45
CA ARG A 88 -10.34 -7.82 -8.82
C ARG A 88 -11.21 -6.64 -9.24
N LYS A 89 -11.41 -5.69 -8.33
CA LYS A 89 -12.11 -4.43 -8.58
C LYS A 89 -11.12 -3.27 -8.59
N ASP A 90 -11.43 -2.27 -9.40
CA ASP A 90 -10.70 -0.99 -9.41
C ASP A 90 -10.98 -0.24 -8.10
N ILE A 91 -9.99 0.53 -7.62
CA ILE A 91 -10.15 1.37 -6.43
C ILE A 91 -9.27 2.63 -6.52
N HIS A 92 -9.70 3.72 -5.90
CA HIS A 92 -8.87 4.90 -5.69
C HIS A 92 -8.05 4.76 -4.41
N ILE A 93 -6.73 4.86 -4.54
CA ILE A 93 -5.76 4.77 -3.45
C ILE A 93 -5.36 6.19 -3.03
N PRO A 94 -5.27 6.48 -1.73
CA PRO A 94 -4.74 7.76 -1.25
C PRO A 94 -3.31 7.98 -1.76
N GLN A 95 -2.83 9.22 -1.74
CA GLN A 95 -1.45 9.53 -2.05
C GLN A 95 -0.85 10.27 -0.87
N TYR A 96 0.33 9.84 -0.41
CA TYR A 96 1.02 10.49 0.69
C TYR A 96 2.32 11.12 0.19
N ASP A 97 2.53 12.40 0.51
CA ASP A 97 3.79 13.08 0.22
C ASP A 97 4.72 12.96 1.43
N ILE A 98 5.71 12.09 1.32
CA ILE A 98 6.69 11.86 2.40
C ILE A 98 7.53 13.12 2.65
N ASN A 99 7.76 13.97 1.63
CA ASN A 99 8.57 15.18 1.78
C ASN A 99 7.78 16.27 2.52
N GLN A 100 6.49 16.41 2.22
CA GLN A 100 5.61 17.38 2.88
C GLN A 100 4.97 16.85 4.16
N GLN A 101 5.13 15.55 4.45
CA GLN A 101 4.49 14.84 5.57
C GLN A 101 2.97 15.05 5.60
N GLU A 102 2.33 14.98 4.43
CA GLU A 102 0.90 15.25 4.28
C GLU A 102 0.26 14.34 3.22
N ARG A 103 -0.95 13.88 3.51
CA ARG A 103 -1.83 13.19 2.56
C ARG A 103 -2.38 14.19 1.55
N LYS A 104 -2.20 13.88 0.27
CA LYS A 104 -2.72 14.67 -0.84
C LYS A 104 -4.25 14.57 -0.89
N SER A 105 -4.90 15.62 -1.38
CA SER A 105 -6.34 15.62 -1.68
C SER A 105 -6.67 14.70 -2.86
N GLU A 106 -5.71 14.49 -3.75
CA GLU A 106 -5.82 13.64 -4.92
C GLU A 106 -5.64 12.16 -4.58
N THR A 107 -6.37 11.31 -5.29
CA THR A 107 -6.25 9.85 -5.21
C THR A 107 -5.83 9.28 -6.55
N GLN A 108 -5.07 8.19 -6.53
CA GLN A 108 -4.68 7.49 -7.75
C GLN A 108 -5.61 6.29 -8.02
N LEU A 109 -6.16 6.21 -9.23
CA LEU A 109 -6.90 5.03 -9.65
C LEU A 109 -5.95 3.83 -9.82
N MET A 110 -6.16 2.80 -9.01
CA MET A 110 -5.51 1.51 -9.15
C MET A 110 -6.47 0.53 -9.83
N LYS A 111 -6.05 0.00 -10.97
CA LYS A 111 -6.82 -0.97 -11.75
C LYS A 111 -6.77 -2.35 -11.10
N LYS A 112 -7.82 -3.15 -11.33
CA LYS A 112 -7.84 -4.57 -11.00
C LYS A 112 -6.61 -5.29 -11.55
N ALA A 113 -6.09 -6.26 -10.79
CA ALA A 113 -4.86 -6.97 -11.12
C ALA A 113 -5.01 -8.48 -10.94
N ASP A 114 -4.11 -9.24 -11.57
CA ASP A 114 -3.90 -10.67 -11.32
C ASP A 114 -3.12 -10.89 -10.02
N VAL A 115 -2.11 -10.05 -9.80
CA VAL A 115 -1.23 -10.10 -8.63
C VAL A 115 -1.15 -8.73 -7.97
N ILE A 116 -1.21 -8.72 -6.64
CA ILE A 116 -1.04 -7.53 -5.81
C ILE A 116 0.26 -7.71 -5.03
N VAL A 117 1.21 -6.80 -5.22
CA VAL A 117 2.42 -6.72 -4.40
C VAL A 117 2.19 -5.65 -3.35
N VAL A 118 2.19 -6.04 -2.09
CA VAL A 118 1.96 -5.17 -0.93
C VAL A 118 3.30 -4.94 -0.23
N GLU A 119 3.67 -3.67 -0.03
CA GLU A 119 4.90 -3.26 0.65
C GLU A 119 4.64 -2.19 1.71
#